data_AF-A0A2D9X0V2-F1
#
_entry.id   AF-A0A2D9X0V2-F1
#
_cell.length_a   1.000
_cell.length_b   1.000
_cell.length_c   1.000
_cell.angle_alpha   90.00
_cell.angle_beta   90.00
_cell.angle_gamma   90.00
#
_symmetry.space_group_name_H-M   'P 1'
#
loop_
_entity.id
_entity.type
_entity.pdbx_description
1 polymer ?
#
loop_
_entity_poly.entity_id
_entity_poly.type
_entity_poly.pdbx_seq_one_letter_code
_entity_poly.pdbx_strand_id
1 'polypeptide(L)'
;MFSRNHRGVSFPSIPDDNAMLGWVNERLMNDPALIQEYAILEALRVPGNKVVLQHNFSKLGIDDSNSWGIRWASDKHPSKHKPDSEVIWFNSSELLSGNSDQSHSLESLLHWSNEVCSKDRISEVLVVDEEKSVVTYRISESNPTGVLIPPEFDEFQRISNLESIDLGENGVFIIHDDDWAFDAIGLPLHGGRQLENIEYEVVQSVTNRATESMSVSSSIVLDLWKRGLNTRSGFKYGTKWRCYPSIVGEGHAPWLVVDPSLDN
;
A
#
# COMPACT_ATOMS: atom_id res chain seq x y z
N MET A 1 -16.55 -16.87 -21.47
CA MET A 1 -15.59 -17.87 -20.91
C MET A 1 -16.11 -18.47 -19.60
N PHE A 2 -16.19 -17.71 -18.50
CA PHE A 2 -16.57 -18.24 -17.16
C PHE A 2 -17.85 -19.08 -17.14
N SER A 3 -18.94 -18.58 -17.72
CA SER A 3 -20.23 -19.28 -17.73
C SER A 3 -20.18 -20.64 -18.43
N ARG A 4 -19.38 -20.78 -19.49
CA ARG A 4 -19.18 -22.06 -20.19
C ARG A 4 -18.41 -23.03 -19.30
N ASN A 5 -17.26 -22.59 -18.81
CA ASN A 5 -16.30 -23.45 -18.12
C ASN A 5 -16.74 -23.87 -16.70
N HIS A 6 -17.43 -22.99 -15.96
CA HIS A 6 -17.77 -23.23 -14.56
C HIS A 6 -19.27 -23.34 -14.27
N ARG A 7 -20.13 -22.94 -15.21
CA ARG A 7 -21.60 -22.93 -15.00
C ARG A 7 -22.35 -23.84 -15.97
N GLY A 8 -21.65 -24.55 -16.85
CA GLY A 8 -22.26 -25.47 -17.82
C GLY A 8 -23.20 -24.78 -18.81
N VAL A 9 -23.04 -23.46 -19.02
CA VAL A 9 -23.86 -22.72 -19.98
C VAL A 9 -23.37 -23.04 -21.39
N SER A 10 -24.24 -23.62 -22.21
CA SER A 10 -23.98 -23.85 -23.62
C SER A 10 -24.32 -22.61 -24.45
N PHE A 11 -23.47 -22.34 -25.45
CA PHE A 11 -23.68 -21.26 -26.41
C PHE A 11 -23.79 -21.88 -27.80
N PRO A 12 -24.94 -21.76 -28.49
CA PRO A 12 -25.14 -22.40 -29.80
C PRO A 12 -24.09 -22.01 -30.86
N SER A 13 -23.57 -20.79 -30.78
CA SER A 13 -22.51 -20.29 -31.66
C SER A 13 -21.10 -20.78 -31.30
N ILE A 14 -20.93 -21.43 -30.13
CA ILE A 14 -19.65 -21.96 -29.64
C ILE A 14 -19.89 -23.41 -29.18
N PRO A 15 -20.17 -24.34 -30.11
CA PRO A 15 -20.62 -25.70 -29.79
C PRO A 15 -19.51 -26.59 -29.21
N ASP A 16 -18.25 -26.32 -29.54
CA ASP A 16 -17.10 -27.15 -29.16
C ASP A 16 -15.86 -26.29 -28.83
N ASP A 17 -14.76 -26.95 -28.46
CA ASP A 17 -13.52 -26.27 -28.05
C ASP A 17 -12.77 -25.60 -29.20
N ASN A 18 -12.92 -26.08 -30.44
CA ASN A 18 -12.32 -25.43 -31.61
C ASN A 18 -13.03 -24.10 -31.90
N ALA A 19 -14.37 -24.08 -31.85
CA ALA A 19 -15.16 -22.87 -31.96
C ALA A 19 -14.87 -21.90 -30.81
N MET A 20 -14.64 -22.41 -29.60
CA MET A 20 -14.23 -21.59 -28.47
C MET A 20 -12.87 -20.94 -28.70
N LEU A 21 -11.87 -21.70 -29.17
CA LEU A 21 -10.55 -21.16 -29.48
C LEU A 21 -10.62 -20.08 -30.56
N GLY A 22 -11.42 -20.30 -31.61
CA GLY A 22 -11.67 -19.29 -32.64
C GLY A 22 -12.26 -18.01 -32.06
N TRP A 23 -13.29 -18.13 -31.21
CA TRP A 23 -13.91 -16.99 -30.54
C TRP A 23 -12.94 -16.26 -29.59
N VAL A 24 -12.14 -17.00 -28.82
CA VAL A 24 -11.13 -16.41 -27.93
C VAL A 24 -10.09 -15.64 -28.74
N ASN A 25 -9.56 -16.22 -29.81
CA ASN A 25 -8.57 -15.57 -30.67
C ASN A 25 -9.13 -14.27 -31.28
N GLU A 26 -10.36 -14.28 -31.79
CA GLU A 26 -11.01 -13.09 -32.31
C GLU A 26 -11.16 -12.00 -31.23
N ARG A 27 -11.51 -12.40 -30.01
CA ARG A 27 -11.68 -11.46 -28.90
C ARG A 27 -10.36 -10.89 -28.41
N LEU A 28 -9.30 -11.70 -28.33
CA LEU A 28 -7.97 -11.25 -27.92
C LEU A 28 -7.37 -10.21 -28.87
N MET A 29 -7.73 -10.25 -30.15
CA MET A 29 -7.31 -9.21 -31.10
C MET A 29 -7.92 -7.84 -30.80
N ASN A 30 -9.08 -7.80 -30.14
CA ASN A 30 -9.78 -6.57 -29.77
C ASN A 30 -9.54 -6.16 -28.31
N ASP A 31 -9.34 -7.15 -27.43
CA ASP A 31 -9.17 -6.97 -26.00
C ASP A 31 -8.09 -7.94 -25.48
N PRO A 32 -6.82 -7.49 -25.47
CA PRO A 32 -5.71 -8.30 -24.98
C PRO A 32 -5.81 -8.66 -23.48
N ALA A 33 -6.60 -7.93 -22.70
CA ALA A 33 -6.77 -8.17 -21.26
C ALA A 33 -7.75 -9.30 -20.94
N LEU A 34 -8.45 -9.84 -21.95
CA LEU A 34 -9.50 -10.85 -21.79
C LEU A 34 -9.08 -12.07 -20.94
N ILE A 35 -7.83 -12.56 -21.08
CA ILE A 35 -7.36 -13.71 -20.31
C ILE A 35 -7.16 -13.34 -18.84
N GLN A 36 -6.61 -12.16 -18.56
CA GLN A 36 -6.41 -11.63 -17.21
C GLN A 36 -7.76 -11.39 -16.54
N GLU A 37 -8.69 -10.72 -17.23
CA GLU A 37 -10.05 -10.51 -16.74
C GLU A 37 -10.79 -11.83 -16.47
N TYR A 38 -10.57 -12.84 -17.31
CA TYR A 38 -11.12 -14.18 -17.08
C TYR A 38 -10.55 -14.81 -15.80
N ALA A 39 -9.23 -14.75 -15.58
CA ALA A 39 -8.59 -15.27 -14.38
C ALA A 39 -9.12 -14.56 -13.11
N ILE A 40 -9.28 -13.24 -13.17
CA ILE A 40 -9.90 -12.44 -12.10
C ILE A 40 -11.34 -12.88 -11.84
N LEU A 41 -12.15 -13.02 -12.89
CA LEU A 41 -13.52 -13.50 -12.75
C LEU A 41 -13.56 -14.89 -12.13
N GLU A 42 -12.66 -15.79 -12.52
CA GLU A 42 -12.55 -17.12 -11.95
C GLU A 42 -12.24 -17.05 -10.46
N ALA A 43 -11.18 -16.32 -10.07
CA ALA A 43 -10.77 -16.13 -8.68
C ALA A 43 -11.90 -15.56 -7.80
N LEU A 44 -12.67 -14.59 -8.32
CA LEU A 44 -13.78 -13.99 -7.59
C LEU A 44 -15.03 -14.87 -7.58
N ARG A 45 -15.38 -15.52 -8.69
CA ARG A 45 -16.70 -16.17 -8.86
C ARG A 45 -16.73 -17.64 -8.48
N VAL A 46 -15.59 -18.35 -8.49
CA VAL A 46 -15.50 -19.75 -8.04
C VAL A 46 -15.90 -19.89 -6.56
N PRO A 47 -15.45 -19.02 -5.63
CA PRO A 47 -15.90 -19.02 -4.24
C PRO A 47 -17.39 -18.66 -4.04
N GLY A 48 -18.13 -18.32 -5.09
CA GLY A 48 -19.57 -18.04 -5.05
C GLY A 48 -19.96 -16.57 -4.96
N ASN A 49 -18.99 -15.65 -4.94
CA ASN A 49 -19.26 -14.20 -4.99
C ASN A 49 -20.01 -13.82 -6.27
N LYS A 50 -20.69 -12.68 -6.27
CA LYS A 50 -21.33 -12.10 -7.46
C LYS A 50 -20.50 -10.89 -7.86
N VAL A 51 -20.21 -10.76 -9.15
CA VAL A 51 -19.42 -9.66 -9.69
C VAL A 51 -20.22 -9.04 -10.81
N VAL A 52 -20.31 -7.72 -10.81
CA VAL A 52 -20.90 -6.91 -11.87
C VAL A 52 -19.79 -6.02 -12.41
N LEU A 53 -19.57 -6.05 -13.71
CA LEU A 53 -18.53 -5.24 -14.37
C LEU A 53 -19.03 -3.82 -14.65
N GLN A 54 -18.09 -2.87 -14.73
CA GLN A 54 -18.36 -1.42 -14.87
C GLN A 54 -19.41 -1.07 -15.93
N HIS A 55 -19.32 -1.69 -17.12
CA HIS A 55 -20.28 -1.46 -18.22
C HIS A 55 -21.74 -1.85 -17.91
N ASN A 56 -22.01 -2.49 -16.77
CA ASN A 56 -23.35 -2.82 -16.28
C ASN A 56 -23.77 -2.04 -15.02
N PHE A 57 -22.97 -1.11 -14.50
CA PHE A 57 -23.30 -0.33 -13.29
C PHE A 57 -24.61 0.44 -13.44
N SER A 58 -24.76 1.16 -14.56
CA SER A 58 -25.97 1.94 -14.86
C SER A 58 -27.26 1.10 -14.85
N LYS A 59 -27.18 -0.17 -15.29
CA LYS A 59 -28.32 -1.10 -15.29
C LYS A 59 -28.76 -1.50 -13.88
N LEU A 60 -27.90 -1.33 -12.88
CA LEU A 60 -28.18 -1.59 -11.47
C LEU A 60 -28.41 -0.31 -10.66
N GLY A 61 -28.45 0.86 -11.32
CA GLY A 61 -28.55 2.15 -10.62
C GLY A 61 -27.35 2.42 -9.71
N ILE A 62 -26.18 1.89 -10.07
CA ILE A 62 -24.92 2.17 -9.38
C ILE A 62 -24.25 3.33 -10.13
N ASP A 63 -23.84 4.34 -9.37
CA ASP A 63 -23.04 5.46 -9.88
C ASP A 63 -21.76 4.96 -10.56
N ASP A 64 -21.33 5.68 -11.59
CA ASP A 64 -20.06 5.40 -12.24
C ASP A 64 -18.90 5.57 -11.24
N SER A 65 -17.89 4.71 -11.36
CA SER A 65 -16.69 4.77 -10.53
C SER A 65 -15.50 4.29 -11.34
N ASN A 66 -14.29 4.62 -10.90
CA ASN A 66 -13.05 4.14 -11.51
C ASN A 66 -12.77 2.64 -11.24
N SER A 67 -13.79 1.88 -10.82
CA SER A 67 -13.71 0.46 -10.50
C SER A 67 -14.01 -0.38 -11.73
N TRP A 68 -13.18 -1.40 -11.97
CA TRP A 68 -13.42 -2.40 -13.01
C TRP A 68 -14.69 -3.23 -12.74
N GLY A 69 -14.96 -3.51 -11.46
CA GLY A 69 -16.15 -4.24 -11.06
C GLY A 69 -16.58 -4.01 -9.63
N ILE A 70 -17.77 -4.49 -9.31
CA ILE A 70 -18.37 -4.44 -7.98
C ILE A 70 -18.74 -5.85 -7.56
N ARG A 71 -18.45 -6.19 -6.31
CA ARG A 71 -18.62 -7.54 -5.78
C ARG A 71 -19.59 -7.59 -4.62
N TRP A 72 -20.33 -8.69 -4.57
CA TRP A 72 -21.12 -9.13 -3.43
C TRP A 72 -20.62 -10.49 -2.95
N ALA A 73 -20.69 -10.71 -1.64
CA ALA A 73 -20.45 -11.99 -1.01
C ALA A 73 -21.43 -13.07 -1.51
N SER A 74 -21.11 -14.33 -1.21
CA SER A 74 -21.85 -15.48 -1.73
C SER A 74 -23.30 -15.57 -1.21
N ASP A 75 -23.60 -15.01 -0.07
CA ASP A 75 -24.93 -14.96 0.56
C ASP A 75 -25.76 -13.74 0.12
N LYS A 76 -25.14 -12.74 -0.51
CA LYS A 76 -25.80 -11.51 -0.96
C LYS A 76 -26.19 -11.56 -2.44
N HIS A 77 -27.16 -10.72 -2.79
CA HIS A 77 -27.70 -10.62 -4.15
C HIS A 77 -27.74 -9.16 -4.63
N PRO A 78 -27.22 -8.84 -5.83
CA PRO A 78 -27.14 -7.46 -6.34
C PRO A 78 -28.47 -6.70 -6.39
N SER A 79 -29.58 -7.39 -6.62
CA SER A 79 -30.91 -6.75 -6.66
C SER A 79 -31.54 -6.48 -5.28
N LYS A 80 -30.94 -6.97 -4.19
CA LYS A 80 -31.51 -6.90 -2.83
C LYS A 80 -30.59 -6.26 -1.81
N HIS A 81 -29.28 -6.27 -2.07
CA HIS A 81 -28.26 -5.87 -1.11
C HIS A 81 -27.32 -4.86 -1.75
N LYS A 82 -26.77 -3.97 -0.91
CA LYS A 82 -25.66 -3.11 -1.31
C LYS A 82 -24.41 -3.93 -1.62
N PRO A 83 -23.52 -3.43 -2.51
CA PRO A 83 -22.21 -4.02 -2.73
C PRO A 83 -21.40 -4.22 -1.45
N ASP A 84 -20.51 -5.21 -1.45
CA ASP A 84 -19.52 -5.41 -0.38
C ASP A 84 -18.18 -4.74 -0.71
N SER A 85 -17.77 -4.81 -1.98
CA SER A 85 -16.49 -4.26 -2.41
C SER A 85 -16.55 -3.70 -3.82
N GLU A 86 -15.61 -2.82 -4.11
CA GLU A 86 -15.25 -2.40 -5.45
C GLU A 86 -13.87 -2.93 -5.81
N VAL A 87 -13.68 -3.26 -7.08
CA VAL A 87 -12.56 -4.04 -7.57
C VAL A 87 -11.87 -3.28 -8.69
N ILE A 88 -10.55 -3.14 -8.59
CA ILE A 88 -9.64 -2.83 -9.70
C ILE A 88 -8.57 -3.92 -9.79
N TRP A 89 -7.82 -3.95 -10.88
CA TRP A 89 -6.79 -4.96 -11.06
C TRP A 89 -5.59 -4.44 -11.85
N PHE A 90 -4.45 -5.12 -11.67
CA PHE A 90 -3.16 -4.83 -12.31
C PHE A 90 -2.48 -6.14 -12.73
N ASN A 91 -1.66 -6.11 -13.77
CA ASN A 91 -0.66 -7.16 -13.98
C ASN A 91 0.48 -7.02 -12.95
N SER A 92 1.11 -8.12 -12.57
CA SER A 92 2.25 -8.11 -11.63
C SER A 92 3.47 -7.33 -12.12
N SER A 93 3.56 -7.09 -13.43
CA SER A 93 4.61 -6.30 -14.07
C SER A 93 4.29 -4.81 -14.21
N GLU A 94 3.08 -4.38 -13.87
CA GLU A 94 2.69 -2.98 -13.93
C GLU A 94 3.36 -2.17 -12.82
N LEU A 95 3.97 -1.06 -13.21
CA LEU A 95 4.59 -0.12 -12.28
C LEU A 95 3.55 0.90 -11.82
N LEU A 96 3.47 1.11 -10.51
CA LEU A 96 2.64 2.17 -9.90
C LEU A 96 3.37 3.53 -9.85
N SER A 97 4.62 3.56 -10.31
CA SER A 97 5.52 4.71 -10.34
C SER A 97 5.77 5.14 -11.79
N GLY A 98 5.12 6.19 -12.27
CA GLY A 98 5.43 6.76 -13.58
C GLY A 98 4.41 7.75 -14.11
N ASN A 99 4.89 8.79 -14.81
CA ASN A 99 4.11 9.79 -15.54
C ASN A 99 3.42 9.24 -16.82
N SER A 100 3.30 7.92 -16.96
CA SER A 100 2.61 7.26 -18.06
C SER A 100 1.27 6.75 -17.56
N ASP A 101 0.20 7.39 -18.03
CA ASP A 101 -1.21 7.21 -17.68
C ASP A 101 -1.54 7.49 -16.20
N GLN A 102 -2.05 8.71 -15.97
CA GLN A 102 -2.46 9.25 -14.65
C GLN A 102 -3.49 8.35 -13.90
N SER A 103 -4.07 7.33 -14.53
CA SER A 103 -5.09 6.47 -13.93
C SER A 103 -4.55 5.47 -12.90
N HIS A 104 -3.24 5.24 -12.80
CA HIS A 104 -2.66 4.16 -12.01
C HIS A 104 -1.52 4.56 -11.05
N SER A 105 -1.46 5.83 -10.63
CA SER A 105 -0.52 6.29 -9.61
C SER A 105 -0.97 5.90 -8.19
N LEU A 106 -0.04 5.91 -7.21
CA LEU A 106 -0.39 5.75 -5.79
C LEU A 106 -1.40 6.80 -5.30
N GLU A 107 -1.34 8.02 -5.85
CA GLU A 107 -2.30 9.09 -5.54
C GLU A 107 -3.70 8.75 -6.05
N SER A 108 -3.81 8.32 -7.31
CA SER A 108 -5.08 7.88 -7.90
C SER A 108 -5.65 6.66 -7.17
N LEU A 109 -4.78 5.75 -6.73
CA LEU A 109 -5.15 4.57 -5.95
C LEU A 109 -5.67 4.95 -4.55
N LEU A 110 -5.03 5.91 -3.88
CA LEU A 110 -5.49 6.45 -2.61
C LEU A 110 -6.84 7.16 -2.77
N HIS A 111 -6.98 8.00 -3.79
CA HIS A 111 -8.23 8.70 -4.06
C HIS A 111 -9.39 7.73 -4.32
N TRP A 112 -9.18 6.75 -5.20
CA TRP A 112 -10.16 5.69 -5.45
C TRP A 112 -10.52 4.93 -4.17
N SER A 113 -9.51 4.52 -3.38
CA SER A 113 -9.75 3.81 -2.13
C SER A 113 -10.61 4.61 -1.17
N ASN A 114 -10.33 5.91 -1.02
CA ASN A 114 -11.09 6.81 -0.16
C ASN A 114 -12.53 7.00 -0.66
N GLU A 115 -12.76 7.11 -1.96
CA GLU A 115 -14.10 7.14 -2.55
C GLU A 115 -14.87 5.84 -2.27
N VAL A 116 -14.23 4.67 -2.44
CA VAL A 116 -14.85 3.37 -2.19
C VAL A 116 -15.20 3.22 -0.70
N CYS A 117 -14.27 3.54 0.20
CA CYS A 117 -14.50 3.49 1.64
C CYS A 117 -15.60 4.46 2.09
N SER A 118 -15.72 5.64 1.46
CA SER A 118 -16.80 6.60 1.76
C SER A 118 -18.21 6.04 1.48
N LYS A 119 -18.31 5.02 0.61
CA LYS A 119 -19.54 4.31 0.27
C LYS A 119 -19.81 3.09 1.15
N ASP A 120 -19.04 2.90 2.23
CA ASP A 120 -19.06 1.72 3.11
C ASP A 120 -18.78 0.41 2.34
N ARG A 121 -17.82 0.47 1.43
CA ARG A 121 -17.36 -0.65 0.59
C ARG A 121 -15.87 -0.90 0.82
N ILE A 122 -15.44 -2.14 0.58
CA ILE A 122 -14.03 -2.53 0.63
C ILE A 122 -13.38 -2.21 -0.73
N SER A 123 -12.24 -1.53 -0.74
CA SER A 123 -11.40 -1.35 -1.93
C SER A 123 -10.49 -2.57 -2.09
N GLU A 124 -10.75 -3.38 -3.13
CA GLU A 124 -9.99 -4.58 -3.45
C GLU A 124 -9.17 -4.40 -4.72
N VAL A 125 -7.87 -4.64 -4.62
CA VAL A 125 -6.93 -4.63 -5.75
C VAL A 125 -6.53 -6.06 -6.06
N LEU A 126 -6.76 -6.51 -7.29
CA LEU A 126 -6.35 -7.83 -7.75
C LEU A 126 -5.07 -7.72 -8.57
N VAL A 127 -4.09 -8.54 -8.26
CA VAL A 127 -2.84 -8.63 -9.04
C VAL A 127 -2.80 -9.99 -9.72
N VAL A 128 -2.64 -9.97 -11.04
CA VAL A 128 -2.55 -11.17 -11.89
C VAL A 128 -1.11 -11.35 -12.34
N ASP A 129 -0.55 -12.54 -12.13
CA ASP A 129 0.81 -12.85 -12.58
C ASP A 129 0.87 -13.51 -13.98
N GLU A 130 2.09 -13.85 -14.41
CA GLU A 130 2.34 -14.52 -15.68
C GLU A 130 1.68 -15.90 -15.77
N GLU A 131 1.58 -16.62 -14.64
CA GLU A 131 0.93 -17.93 -14.51
C GLU A 131 -0.61 -17.82 -14.38
N LYS A 132 -1.16 -16.60 -14.41
CA LYS A 132 -2.59 -16.30 -14.22
C LYS A 132 -3.09 -16.64 -12.82
N SER A 133 -2.19 -16.71 -11.85
CA SER A 133 -2.54 -16.70 -10.43
C SER A 133 -2.99 -15.29 -10.04
N VAL A 134 -3.98 -15.22 -9.15
CA VAL A 134 -4.59 -13.96 -8.73
C VAL A 134 -4.47 -13.81 -7.23
N VAL A 135 -3.90 -12.69 -6.80
CA VAL A 135 -3.84 -12.29 -5.38
C VAL A 135 -4.74 -11.07 -5.17
N THR A 136 -5.51 -11.08 -4.07
CA THR A 136 -6.36 -9.95 -3.68
C THR A 136 -5.75 -9.20 -2.51
N TYR A 137 -5.51 -7.91 -2.71
CA TYR A 137 -5.13 -6.96 -1.67
C TYR A 137 -6.34 -6.12 -1.27
N ARG A 138 -6.41 -5.75 0.01
CA ARG A 138 -7.29 -4.70 0.49
C ARG A 138 -6.44 -3.49 0.80
N ILE A 139 -6.84 -2.35 0.28
CA ILE A 139 -6.13 -1.10 0.53
C ILE A 139 -7.03 -0.14 1.29
N SER A 140 -6.46 0.71 2.10
CA SER A 140 -7.18 1.76 2.81
C SER A 140 -6.18 2.78 3.30
N GLU A 141 -6.64 4.01 3.52
CA GLU A 141 -5.85 4.97 4.28
C GLU A 141 -5.65 4.43 5.71
N SER A 142 -4.45 4.63 6.24
CA SER A 142 -4.09 4.24 7.61
C SER A 142 -3.57 5.46 8.34
N ASN A 143 -3.96 5.60 9.61
CA ASN A 143 -3.53 6.68 10.48
C ASN A 143 -2.73 6.10 11.66
N PRO A 144 -1.46 5.71 11.47
CA PRO A 144 -0.67 5.11 12.52
C PRO A 144 -0.42 6.13 13.64
N THR A 145 -0.62 5.71 14.89
CA THR A 145 -0.43 6.52 16.10
C THR A 145 0.14 5.66 17.22
N GLY A 146 0.99 6.24 18.05
CA GLY A 146 1.53 5.62 19.25
C GLY A 146 1.23 6.40 20.52
N VAL A 147 1.72 5.88 21.63
CA VAL A 147 1.53 6.43 22.98
C VAL A 147 2.79 7.09 23.53
N LEU A 148 3.89 7.09 22.76
CA LEU A 148 5.14 7.73 23.20
C LEU A 148 5.01 9.24 23.10
N ILE A 149 5.66 9.93 24.03
CA ILE A 149 5.76 11.38 24.01
C ILE A 149 6.61 11.78 22.79
N PRO A 150 6.10 12.64 21.89
CA PRO A 150 6.89 13.13 20.76
C PRO A 150 8.10 13.96 21.22
N PRO A 151 9.23 13.92 20.50
CA PRO A 151 10.38 14.78 20.79
C PRO A 151 10.03 16.27 20.64
N GLU A 152 10.40 17.08 21.64
CA GLU A 152 10.25 18.53 21.61
C GLU A 152 11.46 19.22 20.96
N PHE A 153 11.30 20.49 20.58
CA PHE A 153 12.37 21.29 19.95
C PHE A 153 13.66 21.31 20.78
N ASP A 154 13.54 21.48 22.09
CA ASP A 154 14.68 21.58 23.01
C ASP A 154 15.53 20.29 23.01
N GLU A 155 14.91 19.14 22.76
CA GLU A 155 15.64 17.88 22.64
C GLU A 155 16.47 17.83 21.36
N PHE A 156 15.90 18.22 20.21
CA PHE A 156 16.67 18.29 18.96
C PHE A 156 17.84 19.26 19.09
N GLN A 157 17.61 20.41 19.72
CA GLN A 157 18.67 21.38 19.99
C GLN A 157 19.74 20.80 20.91
N ARG A 158 19.36 20.09 21.98
CA ARG A 158 20.29 19.39 22.87
C ARG A 158 21.15 18.40 22.10
N ILE A 159 20.53 17.48 21.35
CA ILE A 159 21.24 16.44 20.59
C ILE A 159 22.21 17.07 19.58
N SER A 160 21.79 18.12 18.88
CA SER A 160 22.62 18.79 17.88
C SER A 160 23.89 19.46 18.43
N ASN A 161 23.94 19.74 19.74
CA ASN A 161 25.09 20.33 20.42
C ASN A 161 26.03 19.29 21.06
N LEU A 162 25.67 18.00 21.05
CA LEU A 162 26.51 16.95 21.62
C LEU A 162 27.72 16.66 20.72
N GLU A 163 28.81 16.21 21.32
CA GLU A 163 29.99 15.79 20.58
C GLU A 163 29.66 14.57 19.71
N SER A 164 29.95 14.70 18.41
CA SER A 164 29.57 13.72 17.40
C SER A 164 30.71 13.38 16.45
N ILE A 165 30.78 12.13 16.03
CA ILE A 165 31.72 11.62 15.04
C ILE A 165 30.96 11.25 13.78
N ASP A 166 31.33 11.83 12.65
CA ASP A 166 30.80 11.47 11.34
C ASP A 166 31.35 10.09 10.91
N LEU A 167 30.45 9.15 10.61
CA LEU A 167 30.76 7.80 10.14
C LEU A 167 30.43 7.62 8.64
N GLY A 168 30.14 8.71 7.92
CA GLY A 168 29.80 8.71 6.49
C GLY A 168 28.47 8.04 6.22
N GLU A 169 28.46 7.00 5.37
CA GLU A 169 27.24 6.26 5.02
C GLU A 169 26.57 5.58 6.22
N ASN A 170 27.33 5.31 7.30
CA ASN A 170 26.82 4.70 8.51
C ASN A 170 26.18 5.70 9.49
N GLY A 171 26.09 6.98 9.12
CA GLY A 171 25.47 8.01 9.94
C GLY A 171 26.45 8.69 10.89
N VAL A 172 25.95 9.09 12.06
CA VAL A 172 26.70 9.89 13.04
C VAL A 172 26.65 9.23 14.41
N PHE A 173 27.81 9.15 15.07
CA PHE A 173 27.91 8.61 16.43
C PHE A 173 28.03 9.74 17.46
N ILE A 174 27.10 9.79 18.41
CA ILE A 174 27.07 10.72 19.54
C ILE A 174 27.79 10.08 20.72
N ILE A 175 28.83 10.74 21.24
CA ILE A 175 29.77 10.15 22.21
C ILE A 175 29.19 10.03 23.63
N HIS A 176 28.28 10.92 24.02
CA HIS A 176 27.73 11.00 25.37
C HIS A 176 26.20 10.82 25.35
N ASP A 177 25.70 9.80 26.06
CA ASP A 177 24.27 9.41 26.13
C ASP A 177 23.66 9.58 27.54
N ASP A 178 24.35 10.30 28.43
CA ASP A 178 23.81 10.59 29.77
C ASP A 178 22.57 11.49 29.59
N ASP A 179 21.40 10.99 29.99
CA ASP A 179 20.07 11.65 29.90
C ASP A 179 19.41 11.72 28.50
N TRP A 180 19.37 10.61 27.76
CA TRP A 180 18.60 10.53 26.51
C TRP A 180 17.12 10.22 26.72
N ALA A 181 16.27 11.19 26.41
CA ALA A 181 14.84 11.10 26.71
C ALA A 181 14.04 10.28 25.68
N PHE A 182 14.48 10.24 24.43
CA PHE A 182 13.68 9.69 23.33
C PHE A 182 14.37 8.53 22.63
N ASP A 183 14.02 7.31 23.03
CA ASP A 183 14.54 6.08 22.43
C ASP A 183 14.25 5.95 20.93
N ALA A 184 13.27 6.67 20.40
CA ALA A 184 12.98 6.67 18.96
C ALA A 184 14.13 7.24 18.12
N ILE A 185 14.99 8.10 18.71
CA ILE A 185 16.09 8.76 18.02
C ILE A 185 17.40 8.03 18.32
N GLY A 186 17.97 7.42 17.29
CA GLY A 186 19.27 6.76 17.38
C GLY A 186 19.25 5.41 18.12
N LEU A 187 20.28 4.62 17.83
CA LEU A 187 20.51 3.30 18.41
C LEU A 187 21.57 3.38 19.51
N PRO A 188 21.27 2.98 20.76
CA PRO A 188 22.27 2.94 21.83
C PRO A 188 23.37 1.90 21.53
N LEU A 189 24.63 2.35 21.54
CA LEU A 189 25.82 1.56 21.22
C LEU A 189 27.03 2.04 22.02
N HIS A 190 27.67 1.13 22.75
CA HIS A 190 28.97 1.36 23.42
C HIS A 190 29.04 2.60 24.33
N GLY A 191 27.93 2.99 24.97
CA GLY A 191 27.86 4.16 25.85
C GLY A 191 27.56 5.49 25.13
N GLY A 192 27.37 5.44 23.81
CA GLY A 192 26.85 6.54 22.99
C GLY A 192 25.64 6.10 22.17
N ARG A 193 25.30 6.88 21.14
CA ARG A 193 24.21 6.57 20.20
C ARG A 193 24.61 6.76 18.76
N GLN A 194 24.23 5.83 17.90
CA GLN A 194 24.37 5.95 16.46
C GLN A 194 23.05 6.44 15.86
N LEU A 195 23.08 7.59 15.19
CA LEU A 195 21.97 8.10 14.38
C LEU A 195 22.22 7.74 12.93
N GLU A 196 21.20 7.24 12.24
CA GLU A 196 21.24 7.14 10.77
C GLU A 196 21.29 8.55 10.15
N ASN A 197 21.79 8.66 8.90
CA ASN A 197 21.87 9.95 8.21
C ASN A 197 20.52 10.70 8.14
N ILE A 198 19.42 9.96 7.99
CA ILE A 198 18.06 10.51 7.97
C ILE A 198 17.69 11.07 9.36
N GLU A 199 17.99 10.34 10.43
CA GLU A 199 17.71 10.82 11.80
C GLU A 199 18.54 12.06 12.13
N TYR A 200 19.82 12.06 11.73
CA TYR A 200 20.70 13.20 11.91
C TYR A 200 20.25 14.43 11.10
N GLU A 201 19.79 14.23 9.86
CA GLU A 201 19.19 15.30 9.05
C GLU A 201 17.96 15.91 9.75
N VAL A 202 17.09 15.09 10.35
CA VAL A 202 15.94 15.59 11.13
C VAL A 202 16.41 16.46 12.30
N VAL A 203 17.38 15.98 13.09
CA VAL A 203 17.94 16.74 14.21
C VAL A 203 18.47 18.10 13.75
N GLN A 204 19.29 18.14 12.70
CA GLN A 204 19.87 19.37 12.19
C GLN A 204 18.81 20.30 11.59
N SER A 205 17.88 19.77 10.81
CA SER A 205 16.84 20.55 10.14
C SER A 205 15.85 21.16 11.11
N VAL A 206 15.46 20.44 12.16
CA VAL A 206 14.59 20.97 13.22
C VAL A 206 15.31 22.07 13.99
N THR A 207 16.55 21.84 14.45
CA THR A 207 17.35 22.83 15.19
C THR A 207 17.54 24.12 14.39
N ASN A 208 17.89 24.01 13.11
CA ASN A 208 18.13 25.15 12.23
C ASN A 208 16.83 25.80 11.69
N ARG A 209 15.65 25.31 12.09
CA ARG A 209 14.33 25.75 11.60
C ARG A 209 14.21 25.67 10.07
N ALA A 210 14.83 24.65 9.47
CA ALA A 210 14.89 24.38 8.04
C ALA A 210 14.12 23.10 7.67
N THR A 211 13.00 22.81 8.36
CA THR A 211 12.21 21.60 8.12
C THR A 211 11.60 21.52 6.72
N GLU A 212 11.47 22.66 6.03
CA GLU A 212 11.00 22.78 4.65
C GLU A 212 11.99 22.27 3.60
N SER A 213 13.28 22.16 3.95
CA SER A 213 14.33 21.65 3.06
C SER A 213 14.70 20.19 3.33
N MET A 214 13.98 19.50 4.22
CA MET A 214 14.24 18.09 4.52
C MET A 214 13.96 17.20 3.31
N SER A 215 14.72 16.11 3.21
CA SER A 215 14.37 15.00 2.35
C SER A 215 12.98 14.43 2.70
N VAL A 216 12.33 13.79 1.73
CA VAL A 216 11.04 13.12 1.93
C VAL A 216 11.16 12.09 3.06
N SER A 217 12.23 11.30 3.08
CA SER A 217 12.51 10.31 4.13
C SER A 217 12.57 10.94 5.52
N SER A 218 13.29 12.06 5.68
CA SER A 218 13.40 12.77 6.95
C SER A 218 12.07 13.39 7.38
N SER A 219 11.29 13.91 6.43
CA SER A 219 9.94 14.42 6.72
C SER A 219 9.00 13.31 7.23
N ILE A 220 9.08 12.09 6.66
CA ILE A 220 8.30 10.93 7.10
C ILE A 220 8.71 10.50 8.50
N VAL A 221 10.01 10.39 8.77
CA VAL A 221 10.51 10.00 10.11
C VAL A 221 10.06 10.99 11.18
N LEU A 222 10.17 12.29 10.90
CA LEU A 222 9.71 13.33 11.81
C LEU A 222 8.19 13.23 12.07
N ASP A 223 7.38 12.97 11.04
CA ASP A 223 5.93 12.77 11.19
C ASP A 223 5.61 11.54 12.04
N LEU A 224 6.32 10.43 11.84
CA LEU A 224 6.16 9.22 12.65
C LEU A 224 6.49 9.47 14.13
N TRP A 225 7.59 10.19 14.42
CA TRP A 225 7.93 10.58 15.79
C TRP A 225 6.89 11.50 16.41
N LYS A 226 6.36 12.47 15.64
CA LYS A 226 5.28 13.37 16.07
C LYS A 226 3.98 12.63 16.38
N ARG A 227 3.74 11.49 15.76
CA ARG A 227 2.61 10.58 16.05
C ARG A 227 2.84 9.70 17.27
N GLY A 228 3.95 9.86 17.99
CA GLY A 228 4.27 9.08 19.18
C GLY A 228 4.73 7.65 18.85
N LEU A 229 5.28 7.42 17.66
CA LEU A 229 5.78 6.11 17.23
C LEU A 229 7.28 6.00 17.45
N ASN A 230 7.73 4.80 17.83
CA ASN A 230 9.14 4.45 17.83
C ASN A 230 9.51 3.81 16.49
N THR A 231 10.39 4.45 15.72
CA THR A 231 10.88 3.93 14.44
C THR A 231 12.14 3.11 14.65
N ARG A 232 12.22 1.98 13.95
CA ARG A 232 13.45 1.17 13.82
C ARG A 232 13.65 0.77 12.37
N SER A 233 14.87 0.39 12.02
CA SER A 233 15.18 -0.17 10.70
C SER A 233 14.23 -1.34 10.37
N GLY A 234 13.57 -1.22 9.22
CA GLY A 234 12.68 -2.22 8.64
C GLY A 234 13.40 -3.26 7.79
N PHE A 235 14.74 -3.21 7.69
CA PHE A 235 15.57 -4.03 6.78
C PHE A 235 15.19 -5.52 6.74
N LYS A 236 14.93 -6.12 7.92
CA LYS A 236 14.54 -7.55 8.03
C LYS A 236 13.23 -7.90 7.33
N TYR A 237 12.44 -6.91 6.93
CA TYR A 237 11.12 -7.03 6.33
C TYR A 237 11.05 -6.39 4.94
N GLY A 238 12.18 -6.00 4.33
CA GLY A 238 12.20 -5.34 3.02
C GLY A 238 11.51 -3.96 3.02
N THR A 239 11.46 -3.30 4.17
CA THR A 239 10.88 -1.95 4.34
C THR A 239 11.91 -1.02 4.96
N LYS A 240 11.69 0.30 4.86
CA LYS A 240 12.64 1.27 5.42
C LYS A 240 12.50 1.34 6.93
N TRP A 241 11.27 1.46 7.42
CA TRP A 241 11.00 1.53 8.86
C TRP A 241 9.98 0.49 9.30
N ARG A 242 10.15 0.01 10.53
CA ARG A 242 9.10 -0.63 11.30
C ARG A 242 8.76 0.25 12.49
N CYS A 243 7.48 0.47 12.74
CA CYS A 243 7.01 1.43 13.74
C CYS A 243 6.30 0.72 14.88
N TYR A 244 6.63 1.11 16.12
CA TYR A 244 6.00 0.59 17.33
C TYR A 244 5.14 1.68 17.98
N PRO A 245 3.93 1.34 18.46
CA PRO A 245 3.08 2.29 19.18
C PRO A 245 3.57 2.57 20.60
N SER A 246 4.32 1.64 21.20
CA SER A 246 4.87 1.74 22.54
C SER A 246 6.38 1.47 22.54
N ILE A 247 6.95 1.22 23.72
CA ILE A 247 8.38 0.94 23.88
C ILE A 247 8.76 -0.33 23.11
N VAL A 248 9.92 -0.28 22.45
CA VAL A 248 10.43 -1.44 21.70
C VAL A 248 10.68 -2.60 22.66
N GLY A 249 10.14 -3.77 22.34
CA GLY A 249 10.29 -4.99 23.14
C GLY A 249 9.03 -5.44 23.87
N GLU A 250 8.01 -4.58 24.00
CA GLU A 250 6.71 -4.94 24.59
C GLU A 250 5.79 -5.68 23.59
N GLY A 251 6.10 -5.64 22.30
CA GLY A 251 5.33 -6.27 21.24
C GLY A 251 6.00 -6.22 19.87
N HIS A 252 5.29 -6.69 18.84
CA HIS A 252 5.72 -6.58 17.45
C HIS A 252 5.36 -5.20 16.88
N ALA A 253 6.10 -4.75 15.87
CA ALA A 253 5.76 -3.55 15.11
C ALA A 253 4.54 -3.84 14.22
N PRO A 254 3.39 -3.19 14.42
CA PRO A 254 2.21 -3.41 13.59
C PRO A 254 2.28 -2.69 12.23
N TRP A 255 3.22 -1.75 12.05
CA TRP A 255 3.39 -1.02 10.80
C TRP A 255 4.78 -1.22 10.22
N LEU A 256 4.82 -1.56 8.93
CA LEU A 256 6.01 -1.54 8.08
C LEU A 256 5.81 -0.41 7.07
N VAL A 257 6.76 0.52 7.02
CA VAL A 257 6.68 1.73 6.20
C VAL A 257 7.78 1.67 5.14
N VAL A 258 7.37 1.77 3.88
CA VAL A 258 8.25 1.86 2.72
C VAL A 258 8.55 3.33 2.45
N ASP A 259 9.80 3.62 2.14
CA ASP A 259 10.22 4.95 1.73
C ASP A 259 9.87 5.17 0.25
N PRO A 260 9.01 6.14 -0.09
CA PRO A 260 8.62 6.37 -1.48
C PRO A 260 9.74 7.00 -2.33
N SER A 261 10.83 7.48 -1.71
CA SER A 261 11.98 8.03 -2.44
C SER A 261 12.99 6.97 -2.87
N LEU A 262 12.86 5.74 -2.37
CA LEU A 262 13.65 4.60 -2.80
C LEU A 262 12.85 3.86 -3.87
N ASP A 263 13.23 4.06 -5.13
CA ASP A 263 12.84 3.13 -6.19
C ASP A 263 13.50 1.79 -5.86
N ASN A 264 12.69 0.79 -5.47
CA ASN A 264 13.14 -0.59 -5.36
C ASN A 264 13.11 -1.27 -6.72
#